data_AF-A0A9Q8ZIW9-F1
#
_entry.id   AF-A0A9Q8ZIW9-F1
#
_cell.length_a   1.000
_cell.length_b   1.000
_cell.length_c   1.000
_cell.angle_alpha   90.00
_cell.angle_beta   90.00
_cell.angle_gamma   90.00
#
_symmetry.space_group_name_H-M   'P 1'
#
loop_
_entity.id
_entity.type
_entity.pdbx_description
1 polymer ?
#
loop_
_entity_poly.entity_id
_entity_poly.type
_entity_poly.pdbx_seq_one_letter_code
_entity_poly.pdbx_strand_id
1 'polypeptide(L)'
;MEDGNMQLQPGRSIGFMTLGCSLHEVLTTIKAEVKTFPRFHLYHDDFHPISTPIQVVLPDNGLRLQFDGPDQRLRLIEVLDFAKARLVYKDIEVYKPADGGFSAGPAGPRFRHVYDKLLGPTYGGEYVPPKSEDPNAMGTYNLSYPGIAFNFPVQNSAYSPKKDFISLLSSSATGPATSMAVFSGESWQKARATLFTAPPANPRSLMLAKAKESGPDEIETVRVHGEGRIELVRRSSPPFWIILSETTPQDLIMELGAPDSIYRKNDHRLSIHKDRRTSDASDLSPGGLTPDEDSDPGSAIRSDDEDAWEDDDEAALEAQEREIAAAEHFYNYYHHGFDILISQATQISPPSPTAERREAELQEAGELSAQPLNHLTATKIIFHGNVPGSYQFNRHRRSRWTLEHVPSAMYREPLNSEMGFGDISGRLKEVFKPYYENEEQERLQQRGMALNRGWGDSPGSSCELLGGWEDSSGKKSKFANAGSVMEGGATDVGNVELFGFPGMVFEVLKNGAVSSLTVY
;
A
#
# COMPACT_ATOMS: atom_id res chain seq x y z
N MET A 1 5.94 20.92 18.94
CA MET A 1 7.27 20.53 19.46
C MET A 1 8.12 21.79 19.49
N GLU A 2 8.12 22.54 20.60
CA GLU A 2 8.93 23.77 20.72
C GLU A 2 10.36 23.50 21.19
N ASP A 3 10.59 22.38 21.86
CA ASP A 3 11.92 21.89 22.19
C ASP A 3 12.20 20.64 21.35
N GLY A 4 13.22 20.67 20.48
CA GLY A 4 13.59 19.59 19.56
C GLY A 4 14.14 18.32 20.23
N ASN A 5 13.66 17.98 21.43
CA ASN A 5 13.99 16.78 22.17
C ASN A 5 12.99 15.67 21.89
N MET A 6 13.48 14.45 21.68
CA MET A 6 12.63 13.27 21.47
C MET A 6 12.60 12.39 22.71
N GLN A 7 11.39 12.09 23.21
CA GLN A 7 11.22 11.20 24.36
C GLN A 7 11.56 9.75 23.97
N LEU A 8 12.49 9.15 24.72
CA LEU A 8 12.86 7.75 24.61
C LEU A 8 11.97 6.90 25.52
N GLN A 9 11.42 5.82 24.98
CA GLN A 9 10.72 4.77 25.72
C GLN A 9 11.32 3.41 25.34
N PRO A 10 12.16 2.79 26.19
CA PRO A 10 12.72 1.47 25.95
C PRO A 10 11.64 0.45 25.62
N GLY A 11 11.88 -0.38 24.58
CA GLY A 11 10.92 -1.39 24.14
C GLY A 11 9.71 -0.86 23.37
N ARG A 12 9.60 0.46 23.18
CA ARG A 12 8.37 1.08 22.67
C ARG A 12 8.58 2.14 21.59
N SER A 13 9.28 3.24 21.86
CA SER A 13 9.33 4.36 20.91
C SER A 13 10.48 5.34 21.11
N ILE A 14 10.72 6.15 20.07
CA ILE A 14 11.46 7.42 20.15
C ILE A 14 10.55 8.51 19.54
N GLY A 15 10.12 9.47 20.35
CA GLY A 15 9.13 10.46 19.92
C GLY A 15 7.84 9.81 19.43
N PHE A 16 7.40 10.16 18.22
CA PHE A 16 6.23 9.54 17.59
C PHE A 16 6.54 8.17 16.97
N MET A 17 7.81 7.86 16.68
CA MET A 17 8.21 6.61 16.04
C MET A 17 8.07 5.46 17.03
N THR A 18 6.94 4.76 16.99
CA THR A 18 6.60 3.65 17.89
C THR A 18 6.77 2.32 17.18
N LEU A 19 7.43 1.37 17.84
CA LEU A 19 7.57 0.00 17.34
C LEU A 19 6.18 -0.58 17.05
N GLY A 20 6.00 -1.10 15.84
CA GLY A 20 4.73 -1.55 15.31
C GLY A 20 4.01 -0.55 14.40
N CYS A 21 4.37 0.75 14.39
CA CYS A 21 3.78 1.71 13.44
C CYS A 21 4.02 1.29 11.99
N SER A 22 3.05 1.53 11.12
CA SER A 22 3.21 1.25 9.70
C SER A 22 4.22 2.21 9.04
N LEU A 23 4.91 1.72 8.01
CA LEU A 23 5.77 2.55 7.16
C LEU A 23 5.00 3.75 6.60
N HIS A 24 3.74 3.52 6.20
CA HIS A 24 2.83 4.54 5.72
C HIS A 24 2.62 5.68 6.74
N GLU A 25 2.27 5.35 7.99
CA GLU A 25 2.04 6.34 9.05
C GLU A 25 3.32 7.13 9.38
N VAL A 26 4.46 6.43 9.49
CA VAL A 26 5.74 7.06 9.81
C VAL A 26 6.18 8.00 8.69
N LEU A 27 6.17 7.56 7.44
CA LEU A 27 6.56 8.41 6.31
C LEU A 27 5.59 9.57 6.09
N THR A 28 4.29 9.37 6.31
CA THR A 28 3.29 10.46 6.25
C THR A 28 3.59 11.53 7.29
N THR A 29 3.93 11.14 8.52
CA THR A 29 4.30 12.06 9.59
C THR A 29 5.61 12.80 9.27
N ILE A 30 6.63 12.08 8.81
CA ILE A 30 7.93 12.67 8.39
C ILE A 30 7.72 13.70 7.28
N LYS A 31 6.89 13.39 6.27
CA LYS A 31 6.57 14.28 5.15
C LYS A 31 5.77 15.51 5.58
N ALA A 32 4.91 15.38 6.59
CA ALA A 32 4.16 16.50 7.15
C ALA A 32 5.04 17.45 7.98
N GLU A 33 6.05 16.92 8.67
CA GLU A 33 6.95 17.67 9.55
C GLU A 33 8.29 18.03 8.88
N VAL A 34 8.25 18.65 7.70
CA VAL A 34 9.45 18.98 6.89
C VAL A 34 10.50 19.80 7.65
N LYS A 35 10.09 20.63 8.61
CA LYS A 35 11.02 21.41 9.45
C LYS A 35 11.83 20.52 10.39
N THR A 36 11.21 19.48 10.95
CA THR A 36 11.83 18.54 11.89
C THR A 36 12.62 17.47 11.14
N PHE A 37 12.12 17.04 9.99
CA PHE A 37 12.70 16.00 9.15
C PHE A 37 12.91 16.52 7.72
N PRO A 38 13.95 17.34 7.47
CA PRO A 38 14.18 17.98 6.19
C PRO A 38 14.50 16.99 5.06
N ARG A 39 15.04 15.82 5.41
CA ARG A 39 15.46 14.79 4.46
C ARG A 39 15.43 13.41 5.10
N PHE A 40 15.01 12.43 4.32
CA PHE A 40 15.14 11.02 4.63
C PHE A 40 15.65 10.26 3.41
N HIS A 41 16.30 9.13 3.64
CA HIS A 41 16.66 8.17 2.58
C HIS A 41 15.88 6.88 2.81
N LEU A 42 15.41 6.28 1.72
CA LEU A 42 14.71 4.99 1.72
C LEU A 42 15.59 3.97 1.02
N TYR A 43 15.88 2.86 1.70
CA TYR A 43 16.61 1.72 1.14
C TYR A 43 15.71 0.47 1.16
N HIS A 44 15.69 -0.24 0.04
CA HIS A 44 14.95 -1.48 -0.15
C HIS A 44 15.69 -2.39 -1.14
N ASP A 45 15.34 -3.66 -1.18
CA ASP A 45 15.79 -4.59 -2.22
C ASP A 45 14.83 -4.51 -3.42
N ASP A 46 15.36 -4.16 -4.60
CA ASP A 46 14.57 -4.03 -5.83
C ASP A 46 14.01 -5.37 -6.32
N PHE A 47 14.68 -6.49 -6.00
CA PHE A 47 14.25 -7.83 -6.41
C PHE A 47 13.29 -8.46 -5.38
N HIS A 48 13.45 -8.11 -4.11
CA HIS A 48 12.69 -8.71 -3.01
C HIS A 48 12.06 -7.65 -2.08
N PRO A 49 11.25 -6.71 -2.59
CA PRO A 49 10.80 -5.55 -1.81
C PRO A 49 9.77 -5.89 -0.72
N ILE A 50 9.14 -7.07 -0.75
CA ILE A 50 8.13 -7.51 0.21
C ILE A 50 8.69 -8.48 1.26
N SER A 51 9.73 -9.27 0.94
CA SER A 51 10.28 -10.23 1.90
C SER A 51 11.46 -9.69 2.71
N THR A 52 12.12 -8.64 2.23
CA THR A 52 13.27 -8.03 2.90
C THR A 52 12.87 -6.80 3.73
N PRO A 53 13.60 -6.49 4.82
CA PRO A 53 13.34 -5.27 5.60
C PRO A 53 13.57 -3.98 4.81
N ILE A 54 12.71 -2.99 5.04
CA ILE A 54 12.83 -1.65 4.46
C ILE A 54 13.50 -0.72 5.46
N GLN A 55 14.46 0.09 5.02
CA GLN A 55 15.17 1.02 5.90
C GLN A 55 14.86 2.48 5.56
N VAL A 56 14.53 3.27 6.58
CA VAL A 56 14.37 4.73 6.48
C VAL A 56 15.47 5.38 7.32
N VAL A 57 16.39 6.09 6.68
CA VAL A 57 17.48 6.80 7.37
C VAL A 57 17.11 8.28 7.47
N LEU A 58 17.21 8.83 8.68
CA LEU A 58 17.00 10.24 9.03
C LEU A 58 18.35 10.85 9.41
N PRO A 59 19.18 11.19 8.42
CA PRO A 59 20.58 11.57 8.61
C PRO A 59 20.77 12.87 9.40
N ASP A 60 19.80 13.78 9.31
CA ASP A 60 19.81 15.07 10.01
C ASP A 60 19.31 14.94 11.46
N ASN A 61 18.62 13.84 11.78
CA ASN A 61 18.15 13.48 13.12
C ASN A 61 19.02 12.39 13.78
N GLY A 62 19.97 11.81 13.05
CA GLY A 62 20.84 10.74 13.56
C GLY A 62 20.14 9.40 13.79
N LEU A 63 19.02 9.15 13.11
CA LEU A 63 18.20 7.95 13.31
C LEU A 63 18.19 7.04 12.06
N ARG A 64 18.01 5.74 12.28
CA ARG A 64 17.67 4.76 11.26
C ARG A 64 16.53 3.89 11.74
N LEU A 65 15.47 3.82 10.95
CA LEU A 65 14.28 3.03 11.20
C LEU A 65 14.31 1.80 10.29
N GLN A 66 13.99 0.63 10.83
CA GLN A 66 13.86 -0.58 10.01
C GLN A 66 12.47 -1.19 10.17
N PHE A 67 11.84 -1.44 9.04
CA PHE A 67 10.51 -2.03 8.92
C PHE A 67 10.62 -3.47 8.45
N ASP A 68 9.74 -4.36 8.89
CA ASP A 68 9.63 -5.68 8.26
C ASP A 68 9.11 -5.55 6.82
N GLY A 69 9.36 -6.57 6.00
CA GLY A 69 8.90 -6.56 4.61
C GLY A 69 7.38 -6.80 4.51
N PRO A 70 6.85 -7.93 5.05
CA PRO A 70 5.47 -8.35 4.79
C PRO A 70 4.37 -7.41 5.29
N ASP A 71 4.47 -6.90 6.53
CA ASP A 71 3.46 -6.02 7.17
C ASP A 71 3.93 -4.55 7.21
N GLN A 72 5.17 -4.26 6.78
CA GLN A 72 5.78 -2.94 6.76
C GLN A 72 5.69 -2.21 8.10
N ARG A 73 6.01 -2.90 9.19
CA ARG A 73 5.95 -2.40 10.57
C ARG A 73 7.31 -2.09 11.11
N LEU A 74 7.41 -0.97 11.83
CA LEU A 74 8.63 -0.53 12.48
C LEU A 74 9.06 -1.57 13.52
N ARG A 75 10.19 -2.26 13.28
CA ARG A 75 10.73 -3.30 14.15
C ARG A 75 11.90 -2.82 14.98
N LEU A 76 12.66 -1.86 14.46
CA LEU A 76 13.90 -1.41 15.03
C LEU A 76 14.07 0.09 14.83
N ILE A 77 14.42 0.80 15.89
CA ILE A 77 14.82 2.20 15.85
C ILE A 77 16.26 2.29 16.33
N GLU A 78 17.15 2.74 15.47
CA GLU A 78 18.57 2.90 15.77
C GLU A 78 18.92 4.37 15.86
N VAL A 79 19.75 4.69 16.84
CA VAL A 79 20.38 5.99 17.01
C VAL A 79 21.84 5.82 16.63
N LEU A 80 22.21 6.49 15.55
CA LEU A 80 23.55 6.45 14.96
C LEU A 80 24.36 7.71 15.30
N ASP A 81 23.67 8.80 15.67
CA ASP A 81 24.30 10.05 16.11
C ASP A 81 23.50 10.66 17.27
N PHE A 82 24.03 10.53 18.48
CA PHE A 82 23.37 11.01 19.69
C PHE A 82 23.29 12.54 19.78
N ALA A 83 24.22 13.26 19.12
CA ALA A 83 24.23 14.72 19.14
C ALA A 83 23.05 15.30 18.33
N LYS A 84 22.67 14.60 17.25
CA LYS A 84 21.53 14.96 16.40
C LYS A 84 20.20 14.48 16.97
N ALA A 85 20.16 13.30 17.58
CA ALA A 85 18.92 12.69 18.07
C ALA A 85 18.30 13.39 19.28
N ARG A 86 19.09 14.10 20.11
CA ARG A 86 18.60 14.89 21.27
C ARG A 86 17.54 14.16 22.10
N LEU A 87 17.93 13.02 22.68
CA LEU A 87 17.00 12.12 23.35
C LEU A 87 16.89 12.43 24.84
N VAL A 88 15.67 12.30 25.38
CA VAL A 88 15.38 12.43 26.81
C VAL A 88 14.70 11.16 27.33
N TYR A 89 15.17 10.63 28.45
CA TYR A 89 14.59 9.48 29.14
C TYR A 89 14.37 9.82 30.62
N LYS A 90 13.11 9.77 31.08
CA LYS A 90 12.72 10.16 32.45
C LYS A 90 13.30 11.53 32.86
N ASP A 91 13.13 12.53 32.00
CA ASP A 91 13.63 13.90 32.16
C ASP A 91 15.17 14.03 32.22
N ILE A 92 15.91 12.97 31.89
CA ILE A 92 17.37 12.96 31.81
C ILE A 92 17.79 12.87 30.35
N GLU A 93 18.63 13.80 29.91
CA GLU A 93 19.23 13.73 28.57
C GLU A 93 20.09 12.48 28.43
N VAL A 94 19.83 11.69 27.38
CA VAL A 94 20.61 10.48 27.08
C VAL A 94 22.05 10.87 26.74
N TYR A 95 22.24 11.99 26.04
CA TYR A 95 23.55 12.52 25.72
C TYR A 95 23.51 14.05 25.80
N LYS A 96 24.37 14.60 26.64
CA LYS A 96 24.62 16.05 26.71
C LYS A 96 25.98 16.35 26.07
N PRO A 97 26.04 17.14 24.99
CA PRO A 97 27.32 17.61 24.45
C PRO A 97 28.03 18.46 25.51
N ALA A 98 29.36 18.37 25.57
CA ALA A 98 30.14 19.20 26.50
C ALA A 98 29.97 20.68 26.14
N ASP A 99 29.76 21.53 27.15
CA ASP A 99 29.65 22.98 26.98
C ASP A 99 31.01 23.54 26.48
N GLY A 100 31.06 23.93 25.21
CA GLY A 100 32.24 24.53 24.57
C GLY A 100 32.78 23.71 23.39
N GLY A 101 32.37 24.12 22.18
CA GLY A 101 33.07 23.99 20.89
C GLY A 101 33.82 22.68 20.58
N PHE A 102 33.32 21.93 19.60
CA PHE A 102 34.05 20.93 18.80
C PHE A 102 34.90 19.92 19.58
N SER A 103 34.25 19.00 20.31
CA SER A 103 34.91 17.74 20.65
C SER A 103 35.03 16.89 19.38
N ALA A 104 36.22 16.81 18.79
CA ALA A 104 36.59 15.93 17.68
C ALA A 104 36.66 14.43 18.10
N GLY A 105 35.85 14.02 19.08
CA GLY A 105 35.76 12.65 19.59
C GLY A 105 34.38 12.05 19.34
N PRO A 106 34.23 10.71 19.44
CA PRO A 106 32.96 10.04 19.21
C PRO A 106 31.87 10.59 20.15
N ALA A 107 30.78 11.08 19.55
CA ALA A 107 29.68 11.72 20.25
C ALA A 107 28.69 10.66 20.76
N GLY A 108 28.67 10.41 22.06
CA GLY A 108 27.71 9.49 22.67
C GLY A 108 27.84 9.37 24.19
N PRO A 109 26.86 8.74 24.87
CA PRO A 109 26.91 8.53 26.30
C PRO A 109 28.01 7.55 26.69
N ARG A 110 28.73 7.85 27.78
CA ARG A 110 29.64 6.90 28.41
C ARG A 110 28.87 5.86 29.20
N PHE A 111 29.46 4.67 29.37
CA PHE A 111 28.85 3.58 30.14
C PHE A 111 28.36 4.01 31.52
N ARG A 112 29.15 4.77 32.29
CA ARG A 112 28.74 5.29 33.61
C ARG A 112 27.48 6.15 33.57
N HIS A 113 27.30 6.96 32.52
CA HIS A 113 26.06 7.74 32.37
C HIS A 113 24.85 6.82 32.17
N VAL A 114 24.99 5.82 31.29
CA VAL A 114 23.93 4.84 31.03
C VAL A 114 23.61 4.02 32.30
N TYR A 115 24.64 3.55 32.99
CA TYR A 115 24.53 2.68 34.17
C TYR A 115 24.05 3.46 35.41
N ASP A 116 24.67 4.59 35.76
CA ASP A 116 24.40 5.30 37.02
C ASP A 116 23.18 6.22 36.95
N LYS A 117 22.84 6.75 35.76
CA LYS A 117 21.81 7.79 35.60
C LYS A 117 20.58 7.35 34.81
N LEU A 118 20.73 6.47 33.82
CA LEU A 118 19.62 6.13 32.91
C LEU A 118 18.93 4.82 33.31
N LEU A 119 19.62 3.68 33.22
CA LEU A 119 18.99 2.36 33.21
C LEU A 119 19.31 1.49 34.43
N GLY A 120 20.40 1.77 35.15
CA GLY A 120 20.77 1.02 36.35
C GLY A 120 21.51 -0.30 36.06
N PRO A 121 21.55 -1.20 37.06
CA PRO A 121 22.22 -2.50 36.94
C PRO A 121 21.62 -3.39 35.85
N THR A 122 22.47 -4.13 35.14
CA THR A 122 22.08 -5.10 34.11
C THR A 122 23.03 -6.30 34.09
N TYR A 123 22.67 -7.32 33.32
CA TYR A 123 23.51 -8.46 33.03
C TYR A 123 24.59 -8.09 32.00
N GLY A 124 25.68 -8.87 32.01
CA GLY A 124 26.75 -8.74 31.01
C GLY A 124 26.22 -8.92 29.59
N GLY A 125 26.81 -8.17 28.66
CA GLY A 125 26.49 -8.19 27.24
C GLY A 125 27.34 -9.16 26.43
N GLU A 126 27.28 -9.00 25.11
CA GLU A 126 28.05 -9.80 24.14
C GLU A 126 29.15 -8.93 23.52
N TYR A 127 30.36 -9.49 23.42
CA TYR A 127 31.46 -8.84 22.72
C TYR A 127 31.65 -9.44 21.33
N VAL A 128 31.70 -8.56 20.34
CA VAL A 128 32.00 -8.89 18.95
C VAL A 128 33.42 -8.41 18.65
N PRO A 129 34.38 -9.31 18.38
CA PRO A 129 35.74 -8.91 18.07
C PRO A 129 35.81 -8.12 16.75
N PRO A 130 36.83 -7.27 16.57
CA PRO A 130 37.04 -6.58 15.31
C PRO A 130 37.34 -7.58 14.19
N LYS A 131 37.00 -7.21 12.95
CA LYS A 131 37.36 -7.99 11.75
C LYS A 131 38.84 -7.84 11.38
N SER A 132 39.50 -6.77 11.83
CA SER A 132 40.94 -6.56 11.63
C SER A 132 41.73 -7.23 12.74
N GLU A 133 42.88 -7.81 12.39
CA GLU A 133 43.86 -8.38 13.32
C GLU A 133 44.78 -7.31 13.93
N ASP A 134 44.55 -6.02 13.66
CA ASP A 134 45.35 -4.94 14.23
C ASP A 134 45.30 -4.96 15.77
N PRO A 135 46.45 -4.82 16.47
CA PRO A 135 46.49 -4.81 17.93
C PRO A 135 45.69 -3.67 18.58
N ASN A 136 45.50 -2.58 17.84
CA ASN A 136 44.70 -1.41 18.24
C ASN A 136 43.26 -1.48 17.74
N ALA A 137 42.85 -2.58 17.12
CA ALA A 137 41.49 -2.73 16.66
C ALA A 137 40.51 -2.72 17.84
N MET A 138 39.37 -2.05 17.64
CA MET A 138 38.30 -2.00 18.62
C MET A 138 37.21 -2.98 18.22
N GLY A 139 36.86 -3.89 19.13
CA GLY A 139 35.63 -4.67 19.01
C GLY A 139 34.43 -3.89 19.53
N THR A 140 33.25 -4.48 19.37
CA THR A 140 31.98 -3.89 19.81
C THR A 140 31.44 -4.70 20.97
N TYR A 141 31.27 -4.06 22.12
CA TYR A 141 30.56 -4.63 23.26
C TYR A 141 29.10 -4.18 23.21
N ASN A 142 28.18 -5.11 22.95
CA ASN A 142 26.74 -4.88 22.95
C ASN A 142 26.18 -5.10 24.36
N LEU A 143 25.85 -3.99 25.04
CA LEU A 143 25.20 -4.01 26.35
C LEU A 143 23.68 -3.91 26.16
N SER A 144 22.95 -4.94 26.58
CA SER A 144 21.50 -5.00 26.41
C SER A 144 20.76 -4.82 27.72
N TYR A 145 19.62 -4.15 27.62
CA TYR A 145 18.55 -4.07 28.62
C TYR A 145 17.24 -4.53 27.95
N PRO A 146 16.15 -4.72 28.71
CA PRO A 146 14.84 -4.93 28.14
C PRO A 146 14.45 -3.80 27.19
N GLY A 147 14.30 -4.13 25.91
CA GLY A 147 13.84 -3.24 24.85
C GLY A 147 14.81 -2.15 24.38
N ILE A 148 16.06 -2.15 24.88
CA ILE A 148 17.08 -1.18 24.46
C ILE A 148 18.49 -1.78 24.56
N ALA A 149 19.37 -1.47 23.61
CA ALA A 149 20.76 -1.91 23.64
C ALA A 149 21.71 -0.79 23.19
N PHE A 150 22.94 -0.83 23.70
CA PHE A 150 24.01 0.11 23.39
C PHE A 150 25.23 -0.63 22.88
N ASN A 151 25.88 -0.07 21.87
CA ASN A 151 27.15 -0.58 21.35
C ASN A 151 28.29 0.32 21.82
N PHE A 152 29.21 -0.24 22.59
CA PHE A 152 30.41 0.44 23.06
C PHE A 152 31.64 -0.10 22.32
N PRO A 153 32.51 0.77 21.77
CA PRO A 153 33.77 0.34 21.20
C PRO A 153 34.74 0.00 22.34
N VAL A 154 35.37 -1.18 22.29
CA VAL A 154 36.30 -1.68 23.31
C VAL A 154 37.58 -2.13 22.64
N GLN A 155 38.75 -1.73 23.18
CA GLN A 155 40.04 -2.22 22.70
C GLN A 155 40.11 -3.75 22.83
N ASN A 156 40.42 -4.43 21.73
CA ASN A 156 40.41 -5.89 21.69
C ASN A 156 41.41 -6.52 22.66
N SER A 157 42.57 -5.89 22.84
CA SER A 157 43.61 -6.31 23.80
C SER A 157 43.18 -6.22 25.28
N ALA A 158 42.19 -5.39 25.60
CA ALA A 158 41.70 -5.18 26.96
C ALA A 158 40.51 -6.09 27.34
N TYR A 159 39.92 -6.77 26.35
CA TYR A 159 38.78 -7.67 26.54
C TYR A 159 39.24 -9.06 27.01
N SER A 160 38.50 -9.62 27.98
CA SER A 160 38.64 -11.01 28.39
C SER A 160 37.30 -11.52 28.90
N PRO A 161 36.87 -12.76 28.55
CA PRO A 161 35.62 -13.33 29.05
C PRO A 161 35.54 -13.45 30.58
N LYS A 162 36.69 -13.46 31.27
CA LYS A 162 36.77 -13.56 32.74
C LYS A 162 36.76 -12.21 33.44
N LYS A 163 36.90 -11.11 32.71
CA LYS A 163 36.98 -9.76 33.27
C LYS A 163 35.56 -9.25 33.51
N ASP A 164 35.36 -8.66 34.69
CA ASP A 164 34.08 -8.02 35.01
C ASP A 164 33.76 -6.89 34.01
N PHE A 165 32.56 -6.93 33.44
CA PHE A 165 32.17 -6.02 32.37
C PHE A 165 32.01 -4.58 32.86
N ILE A 166 31.62 -4.36 34.12
CA ILE A 166 31.48 -3.02 34.70
C ILE A 166 32.87 -2.36 34.76
N SER A 167 33.88 -3.10 35.25
CA SER A 167 35.27 -2.64 35.28
C SER A 167 35.83 -2.35 33.89
N LEU A 168 35.48 -3.19 32.89
CA LEU A 168 35.90 -3.03 31.51
C LEU A 168 35.29 -1.78 30.88
N LEU A 169 33.96 -1.66 30.89
CA LEU A 169 33.23 -0.57 30.25
C LEU A 169 33.42 0.79 30.94
N SER A 170 33.79 0.78 32.22
CA SER A 170 34.17 1.98 32.97
C SER A 170 35.63 2.41 32.76
N SER A 171 36.45 1.59 32.11
CA SER A 171 37.88 1.86 31.90
C SER A 171 38.12 2.78 30.69
N SER A 172 39.33 3.32 30.59
CA SER A 172 39.77 4.08 29.41
C SER A 172 39.93 3.25 28.14
N ALA A 173 39.87 1.91 28.24
CA ALA A 173 39.90 1.01 27.09
C ALA A 173 38.56 0.96 26.33
N THR A 174 37.51 1.57 26.88
CA THR A 174 36.17 1.64 26.29
C THR A 174 35.82 3.08 25.93
N GLY A 175 35.42 3.31 24.68
CA GLY A 175 34.92 4.60 24.22
C GLY A 175 33.44 4.82 24.58
N PRO A 176 32.91 6.03 24.32
CA PRO A 176 31.47 6.29 24.43
C PRO A 176 30.66 5.43 23.46
N ALA A 177 29.36 5.25 23.73
CA ALA A 177 28.49 4.46 22.88
C ALA A 177 28.47 5.04 21.45
N THR A 178 28.64 4.18 20.45
CA THR A 178 28.62 4.55 19.03
C THR A 178 27.24 4.41 18.43
N SER A 179 26.40 3.53 18.98
CA SER A 179 24.99 3.44 18.60
C SER A 179 24.11 2.90 19.72
N MET A 180 22.81 3.13 19.59
CA MET A 180 21.77 2.60 20.46
C MET A 180 20.63 2.05 19.61
N ALA A 181 19.99 0.99 20.06
CA ALA A 181 18.86 0.37 19.39
C ALA A 181 17.67 0.24 20.35
N VAL A 182 16.48 0.58 19.89
CA VAL A 182 15.19 0.33 20.56
C VAL A 182 14.45 -0.73 19.77
N PHE A 183 14.07 -1.82 20.43
CA PHE A 183 13.47 -3.01 19.83
C PHE A 183 12.51 -3.67 20.81
N SER A 184 11.63 -4.56 20.32
CA SER A 184 10.74 -5.33 21.20
C SER A 184 11.43 -6.62 21.66
N GLY A 185 11.64 -6.79 22.97
CA GLY A 185 12.18 -8.02 23.54
C GLY A 185 12.95 -7.81 24.86
N GLU A 186 13.27 -8.91 25.54
CA GLU A 186 13.99 -8.89 26.83
C GLU A 186 15.48 -8.54 26.69
N SER A 187 16.11 -8.95 25.59
CA SER A 187 17.50 -8.62 25.28
C SER A 187 17.75 -8.68 23.77
N TRP A 188 18.77 -7.96 23.31
CA TRP A 188 19.17 -7.89 21.91
C TRP A 188 19.56 -9.26 21.36
N GLN A 189 20.27 -10.06 22.16
CA GLN A 189 20.74 -11.40 21.80
C GLN A 189 19.58 -12.34 21.47
N LYS A 190 18.48 -12.25 22.24
CA LYS A 190 17.27 -13.05 22.00
C LYS A 190 16.43 -12.47 20.86
N ALA A 191 16.31 -11.15 20.80
CA ALA A 191 15.42 -10.48 19.85
C ALA A 191 15.94 -10.48 18.40
N ARG A 192 17.25 -10.33 18.19
CA ARG A 192 17.85 -10.10 16.85
C ARG A 192 17.54 -11.17 15.81
N ALA A 193 17.32 -12.42 16.24
CA ALA A 193 17.08 -13.54 15.32
C ALA A 193 15.66 -13.57 14.75
N THR A 194 14.68 -13.04 15.49
CA THR A 194 13.26 -13.06 15.11
C THR A 194 12.69 -11.65 14.92
N LEU A 195 13.55 -10.63 14.98
CA LEU A 195 13.17 -9.22 15.01
C LEU A 195 12.24 -8.81 13.87
N PHE A 196 12.48 -9.34 12.67
CA PHE A 196 11.72 -9.03 11.45
C PHE A 196 10.72 -10.11 11.02
N THR A 197 10.65 -11.23 11.75
CA THR A 197 9.79 -12.38 11.39
C THR A 197 8.73 -12.69 12.44
N ALA A 198 8.96 -12.33 13.70
CA ALA A 198 7.97 -12.51 14.76
C ALA A 198 6.74 -11.60 14.54
N PRO A 199 5.55 -11.98 14.98
CA PRO A 199 4.40 -11.06 15.03
C PRO A 199 4.72 -9.80 15.86
N PRO A 200 4.38 -8.57 15.40
CA PRO A 200 4.60 -7.36 16.16
C PRO A 200 3.84 -7.37 17.51
N ALA A 201 4.55 -7.18 18.63
CA ALA A 201 3.96 -7.26 19.97
C ALA A 201 3.17 -6.00 20.41
N ASN A 202 3.55 -4.82 19.94
CA ASN A 202 2.97 -3.54 20.35
C ASN A 202 1.74 -3.16 19.49
N PRO A 203 0.81 -2.31 20.01
CA PRO A 203 -0.26 -1.75 19.20
C PRO A 203 0.35 -0.85 18.11
N ARG A 204 -0.10 -1.08 16.86
CA ARG A 204 0.56 -0.62 15.63
C ARG A 204 0.22 0.82 15.23
N SER A 205 -0.37 1.63 16.11
CA SER A 205 -0.66 3.04 15.84
C SER A 205 -0.66 3.90 17.11
N LEU A 206 -0.15 5.13 16.96
CA LEU A 206 -0.20 6.16 18.00
C LEU A 206 -1.62 6.70 18.24
N MET A 207 -2.45 6.71 17.19
CA MET A 207 -3.84 7.16 17.24
C MET A 207 -4.68 6.21 18.11
N LEU A 208 -4.44 4.91 18.00
CA LEU A 208 -5.11 3.86 18.78
C LEU A 208 -4.67 3.83 20.26
N ALA A 209 -3.49 4.34 20.60
CA ALA A 209 -3.03 4.40 21.99
C ALA A 209 -3.65 5.57 22.78
N LYS A 210 -4.12 6.62 22.10
CA LYS A 210 -4.88 7.74 22.70
C LYS A 210 -6.40 7.56 22.60
N ALA A 211 -6.88 6.74 21.67
CA ALA A 211 -8.27 6.32 21.58
C ALA A 211 -8.56 5.20 22.59
N LYS A 212 -8.49 5.52 23.87
CA LYS A 212 -9.29 4.79 24.85
C LYS A 212 -10.74 5.16 24.51
N GLU A 213 -11.40 4.27 23.78
CA GLU A 213 -12.77 4.36 23.21
C GLU A 213 -12.87 5.08 21.84
N SER A 214 -13.37 4.34 20.84
CA SER A 214 -13.98 4.84 19.58
C SER A 214 -13.08 5.18 18.38
N GLY A 215 -12.18 4.28 17.97
CA GLY A 215 -11.61 4.28 16.60
C GLY A 215 -11.89 2.95 15.88
N PRO A 216 -12.00 2.94 14.54
CA PRO A 216 -12.18 1.70 13.79
C PRO A 216 -10.97 0.78 13.98
N ASP A 217 -11.24 -0.51 14.13
CA ASP A 217 -10.22 -1.52 14.42
C ASP A 217 -9.26 -1.71 13.23
N GLU A 218 -8.04 -2.11 13.52
CA GLU A 218 -7.04 -2.35 12.49
C GLU A 218 -7.34 -3.66 11.75
N ILE A 219 -7.42 -3.58 10.41
CA ILE A 219 -7.47 -4.76 9.54
C ILE A 219 -6.08 -5.38 9.47
N GLU A 220 -5.95 -6.63 9.93
CA GLU A 220 -4.68 -7.39 9.92
C GLU A 220 -4.45 -8.08 8.59
N THR A 221 -5.48 -8.71 8.04
CA THR A 221 -5.44 -9.47 6.79
C THR A 221 -6.83 -9.53 6.19
N VAL A 222 -6.91 -9.53 4.86
CA VAL A 222 -8.14 -9.71 4.11
C VAL A 222 -8.17 -11.13 3.51
N ARG A 223 -9.27 -11.85 3.67
CA ARG A 223 -9.45 -13.17 3.05
C ARG A 223 -10.51 -13.09 1.97
N VAL A 224 -10.16 -13.46 0.75
CA VAL A 224 -11.07 -13.47 -0.39
C VAL A 224 -11.59 -14.90 -0.56
N HIS A 225 -12.90 -15.08 -0.37
CA HIS A 225 -13.59 -16.37 -0.41
C HIS A 225 -14.28 -16.66 -1.76
N GLY A 226 -14.13 -15.77 -2.75
CA GLY A 226 -14.79 -15.89 -4.05
C GLY A 226 -16.26 -15.45 -3.97
N GLU A 227 -16.94 -15.40 -5.12
CA GLU A 227 -18.37 -15.04 -5.21
C GLU A 227 -18.70 -13.72 -4.49
N GLY A 228 -17.81 -12.72 -4.60
CA GLY A 228 -17.99 -11.41 -3.95
C GLY A 228 -17.87 -11.42 -2.42
N ARG A 229 -17.48 -12.53 -1.79
CA ARG A 229 -17.35 -12.65 -0.33
C ARG A 229 -15.93 -12.33 0.11
N ILE A 230 -15.79 -11.27 0.90
CA ILE A 230 -14.52 -10.78 1.42
C ILE A 230 -14.60 -10.67 2.94
N GLU A 231 -13.70 -11.34 3.65
CA GLU A 231 -13.61 -11.30 5.11
C GLU A 231 -12.45 -10.39 5.53
N LEU A 232 -12.75 -9.30 6.22
CA LEU A 232 -11.76 -8.43 6.85
C LEU A 232 -11.46 -8.93 8.27
N VAL A 233 -10.28 -9.52 8.45
CA VAL A 233 -9.83 -10.00 9.76
C VAL A 233 -9.33 -8.81 10.58
N ARG A 234 -10.06 -8.52 11.66
CA ARG A 234 -9.79 -7.42 12.58
C ARG A 234 -8.98 -7.91 13.78
N ARG A 235 -8.14 -7.03 14.34
CA ARG A 235 -7.22 -7.40 15.43
C ARG A 235 -7.93 -7.66 16.77
N SER A 236 -8.92 -6.83 17.10
CA SER A 236 -9.55 -6.80 18.42
C SER A 236 -11.04 -7.15 18.37
N SER A 237 -11.67 -6.92 17.21
CA SER A 237 -13.09 -7.08 16.93
C SER A 237 -13.33 -8.35 16.10
N PRO A 238 -14.56 -8.89 16.07
CA PRO A 238 -14.90 -10.01 15.19
C PRO A 238 -14.65 -9.67 13.72
N PRO A 239 -14.38 -10.62 12.82
CA PRO A 239 -14.24 -10.33 11.39
C PRO A 239 -15.46 -9.60 10.80
N PHE A 240 -15.23 -8.70 9.85
CA PHE A 240 -16.30 -8.01 9.11
C PHE A 240 -16.36 -8.56 7.68
N TRP A 241 -17.55 -8.91 7.22
CA TRP A 241 -17.77 -9.45 5.87
C TRP A 241 -18.29 -8.36 4.95
N ILE A 242 -17.56 -8.16 3.85
CA ILE A 242 -18.04 -7.39 2.70
C ILE A 242 -18.54 -8.41 1.68
N ILE A 243 -19.83 -8.34 1.39
CA ILE A 243 -20.48 -9.05 0.30
C ILE A 243 -20.70 -8.03 -0.83
N LEU A 244 -20.00 -8.22 -1.95
CA LEU A 244 -20.12 -7.33 -3.11
C LEU A 244 -21.55 -7.35 -3.66
N SER A 245 -22.01 -6.20 -4.15
CA SER A 245 -23.38 -5.95 -4.62
C SER A 245 -24.49 -6.03 -3.55
N GLU A 246 -24.13 -6.24 -2.27
CA GLU A 246 -25.07 -6.25 -1.13
C GLU A 246 -24.67 -5.26 -0.03
N THR A 247 -23.38 -5.17 0.29
CA THR A 247 -22.90 -4.34 1.41
C THR A 247 -23.08 -2.86 1.09
N THR A 248 -23.77 -2.14 1.97
CA THR A 248 -24.10 -0.74 1.73
C THR A 248 -22.99 0.22 2.21
N PRO A 249 -22.94 1.46 1.70
CA PRO A 249 -22.04 2.49 2.22
C PRO A 249 -22.22 2.75 3.73
N GLN A 250 -23.45 2.59 4.24
CA GLN A 250 -23.74 2.76 5.67
C GLN A 250 -23.07 1.67 6.50
N ASP A 251 -23.10 0.42 6.04
CA ASP A 251 -22.43 -0.70 6.71
C ASP A 251 -20.91 -0.47 6.76
N LEU A 252 -20.33 -0.02 5.64
CA LEU A 252 -18.91 0.32 5.58
C LEU A 252 -18.54 1.42 6.57
N ILE A 253 -19.31 2.51 6.65
CA ILE A 253 -19.02 3.61 7.59
C ILE A 253 -19.20 3.16 9.03
N MET A 254 -20.18 2.30 9.32
CA MET A 254 -20.43 1.77 10.65
C MET A 254 -19.29 0.88 11.14
N GLU A 255 -18.76 0.02 10.27
CA GLU A 255 -17.75 -0.99 10.65
C GLU A 255 -16.29 -0.50 10.48
N LEU A 256 -16.03 0.37 9.48
CA LEU A 256 -14.70 0.87 9.13
C LEU A 256 -14.48 2.36 9.49
N GLY A 257 -15.52 3.07 9.90
CA GLY A 257 -15.48 4.51 10.09
C GLY A 257 -15.57 5.29 8.78
N ALA A 258 -15.46 6.62 8.86
CA ALA A 258 -15.49 7.46 7.66
C ALA A 258 -14.25 7.21 6.78
N PRO A 259 -14.40 7.19 5.44
CA PRO A 259 -13.26 7.07 4.55
C PRO A 259 -12.33 8.28 4.66
N ASP A 260 -11.03 8.07 4.44
CA ASP A 260 -10.03 9.15 4.46
C ASP A 260 -10.28 10.18 3.34
N SER A 261 -10.81 9.73 2.21
CA SER A 261 -11.33 10.59 1.14
C SER A 261 -12.37 9.88 0.29
N ILE A 262 -13.20 10.68 -0.39
CA ILE A 262 -14.15 10.20 -1.39
C ILE A 262 -13.74 10.76 -2.75
N TYR A 263 -13.56 9.89 -3.75
CA TYR A 263 -13.23 10.29 -5.11
C TYR A 263 -14.36 9.91 -6.05
N ARG A 264 -14.99 10.90 -6.69
CA ARG A 264 -16.00 10.66 -7.73
C ARG A 264 -15.34 10.50 -9.08
N LYS A 265 -15.83 9.56 -9.88
CA LYS A 265 -15.37 9.39 -11.25
C LYS A 265 -15.76 10.63 -12.06
N ASN A 266 -14.79 11.44 -12.48
CA ASN A 266 -15.04 12.48 -13.46
C ASN A 266 -15.07 11.80 -14.84
N ASP A 267 -16.19 11.93 -15.54
CA ASP A 267 -16.37 11.33 -16.86
C ASP A 267 -15.53 12.06 -17.91
N HIS A 268 -14.37 11.51 -18.26
CA HIS A 268 -13.52 12.00 -19.35
C HIS A 268 -14.05 11.62 -20.75
N ARG A 269 -15.14 10.84 -20.89
CA ARG A 269 -15.76 10.57 -22.20
C ARG A 269 -16.36 11.83 -22.83
N LEU A 270 -16.63 12.85 -22.03
CA LEU A 270 -17.05 14.19 -22.48
C LEU A 270 -16.02 14.88 -23.39
N SER A 271 -14.73 14.50 -23.33
CA SER A 271 -13.67 15.12 -24.15
C SER A 271 -13.69 14.64 -25.60
N ILE A 272 -14.13 13.40 -25.85
CA ILE A 272 -13.94 12.72 -27.14
C ILE A 272 -15.09 13.01 -28.11
N HIS A 273 -16.25 13.45 -27.60
CA HIS A 273 -17.44 13.78 -28.40
C HIS A 273 -17.74 15.28 -28.52
N LYS A 274 -16.88 16.16 -27.99
CA LYS A 274 -17.08 17.61 -28.09
C LYS A 274 -16.85 18.14 -29.52
N ASP A 275 -16.04 17.44 -30.32
CA ASP A 275 -15.66 17.89 -31.67
C ASP A 275 -16.60 17.39 -32.79
N ARG A 276 -17.64 16.59 -32.49
CA ARG A 276 -18.60 16.10 -33.51
C ARG A 276 -19.95 16.80 -33.54
N ARG A 277 -20.28 17.66 -32.57
CA ARG A 277 -21.61 18.34 -32.50
C ARG A 277 -21.58 19.86 -32.72
N THR A 278 -20.44 20.45 -33.08
CA THR A 278 -20.33 21.92 -33.28
C THR A 278 -20.18 22.37 -34.73
N SER A 279 -20.30 21.49 -35.73
CA SER A 279 -20.13 21.85 -37.14
C SER A 279 -21.40 21.93 -37.98
N ASP A 280 -22.61 21.96 -37.40
CA ASP A 280 -23.83 22.06 -38.22
C ASP A 280 -25.01 22.76 -37.51
N ALA A 281 -24.79 23.99 -37.02
CA ALA A 281 -25.89 24.91 -36.74
C ALA A 281 -25.35 26.33 -36.52
N SER A 282 -25.36 27.17 -37.56
CA SER A 282 -25.86 28.56 -37.56
C SER A 282 -25.26 29.38 -38.69
N ASP A 283 -26.02 29.55 -39.77
CA ASP A 283 -25.95 30.80 -40.54
C ASP A 283 -27.36 31.14 -41.06
N LEU A 284 -28.16 31.78 -40.19
CA LEU A 284 -29.40 32.46 -40.59
C LEU A 284 -29.17 33.97 -40.42
N SER A 285 -29.00 34.64 -41.56
CA SER A 285 -29.07 36.10 -41.69
C SER A 285 -30.54 36.57 -41.66
N PRO A 286 -30.87 37.74 -41.07
CA PRO A 286 -32.24 38.25 -41.08
C PRO A 286 -32.46 39.32 -42.16
N GLY A 287 -33.52 39.14 -42.97
CA GLY A 287 -34.37 40.23 -43.45
C GLY A 287 -34.07 40.84 -44.83
N GLY A 288 -34.99 40.65 -45.78
CA GLY A 288 -35.07 41.44 -47.02
C GLY A 288 -36.24 41.01 -47.92
N LEU A 289 -37.21 41.89 -48.09
CA LEU A 289 -38.46 41.76 -48.86
C LEU A 289 -38.24 41.74 -50.38
N THR A 290 -39.04 40.96 -51.13
CA THR A 290 -39.89 41.38 -52.30
C THR A 290 -40.63 40.16 -52.92
N PRO A 291 -41.83 40.33 -53.53
CA PRO A 291 -42.61 39.28 -54.20
C PRO A 291 -42.39 39.23 -55.73
N ASP A 292 -43.10 38.30 -56.40
CA ASP A 292 -43.17 38.00 -57.86
C ASP A 292 -42.16 36.90 -58.31
N GLU A 293 -42.43 35.91 -59.18
CA GLU A 293 -43.57 35.43 -59.95
C GLU A 293 -43.22 33.99 -60.44
N ASP A 294 -44.24 33.15 -60.64
CA ASP A 294 -44.38 32.06 -61.64
C ASP A 294 -43.57 30.73 -61.68
N SER A 295 -44.37 29.67 -61.97
CA SER A 295 -44.09 28.42 -62.72
C SER A 295 -43.67 27.12 -62.00
N ASP A 296 -44.68 26.31 -61.62
CA ASP A 296 -45.00 24.89 -61.96
C ASP A 296 -43.91 23.76 -61.95
N PRO A 297 -44.27 22.45 -62.00
CA PRO A 297 -43.92 21.49 -60.96
C PRO A 297 -42.98 20.37 -61.45
N GLY A 298 -42.20 19.77 -60.54
CA GLY A 298 -41.27 18.70 -60.87
C GLY A 298 -41.15 17.67 -59.76
N SER A 299 -41.77 16.52 -59.99
CA SER A 299 -41.74 15.29 -59.20
C SER A 299 -40.34 14.89 -58.69
N ALA A 300 -40.24 14.54 -57.42
CA ALA A 300 -39.30 13.51 -56.96
C ALA A 300 -39.81 12.85 -55.68
N ILE A 301 -40.23 11.59 -55.86
CA ILE A 301 -40.12 10.45 -54.94
C ILE A 301 -39.65 10.82 -53.53
N ARG A 302 -40.55 10.75 -52.56
CA ARG A 302 -40.17 10.46 -51.17
C ARG A 302 -40.58 9.02 -50.89
N SER A 303 -39.58 8.17 -50.76
CA SER A 303 -39.66 6.93 -50.01
C SER A 303 -40.20 7.23 -48.62
N ASP A 304 -41.20 6.45 -48.21
CA ASP A 304 -41.57 6.31 -46.80
C ASP A 304 -40.32 5.87 -46.03
N ASP A 305 -39.82 6.75 -45.18
CA ASP A 305 -38.83 6.47 -44.14
C ASP A 305 -39.62 5.94 -42.94
N GLU A 306 -39.83 4.62 -42.89
CA GLU A 306 -40.38 3.91 -41.72
C GLU A 306 -39.23 3.39 -40.83
N ASP A 307 -38.28 4.22 -40.38
CA ASP A 307 -37.18 3.74 -39.50
C ASP A 307 -36.81 4.76 -38.39
N ALA A 308 -37.80 5.41 -37.76
CA ALA A 308 -37.56 6.45 -36.73
C ALA A 308 -37.81 6.02 -35.27
N TRP A 309 -37.91 4.72 -34.98
CA TRP A 309 -38.27 4.21 -33.64
C TRP A 309 -37.17 3.40 -32.93
N GLU A 310 -35.98 3.22 -33.52
CA GLU A 310 -34.89 2.45 -32.88
C GLU A 310 -33.90 3.31 -32.05
N ASP A 311 -34.06 4.64 -32.00
CA ASP A 311 -33.08 5.58 -31.38
C ASP A 311 -33.42 5.94 -29.90
N ASP A 312 -34.63 5.64 -29.41
CA ASP A 312 -35.08 6.04 -28.06
C ASP A 312 -34.57 5.09 -26.95
N ASP A 313 -34.46 3.79 -27.25
CA ASP A 313 -33.96 2.79 -26.29
C ASP A 313 -32.44 2.93 -26.07
N GLU A 314 -31.66 3.24 -27.12
CA GLU A 314 -30.22 3.49 -26.99
C GLU A 314 -29.95 4.79 -26.23
N ALA A 315 -30.73 5.85 -26.49
CA ALA A 315 -30.63 7.12 -25.76
C ALA A 315 -31.00 6.98 -24.27
N ALA A 316 -31.98 6.13 -23.94
CA ALA A 316 -32.38 5.85 -22.56
C ALA A 316 -31.30 5.05 -21.81
N LEU A 317 -30.72 4.02 -22.44
CA LEU A 317 -29.60 3.26 -21.87
C LEU A 317 -28.36 4.14 -21.65
N GLU A 318 -28.02 5.00 -22.61
CA GLU A 318 -26.92 5.96 -22.45
C GLU A 318 -27.18 6.97 -21.32
N ALA A 319 -28.44 7.39 -21.14
CA ALA A 319 -28.81 8.28 -20.04
C ALA A 319 -28.70 7.59 -18.68
N GLN A 320 -29.11 6.32 -18.61
CA GLN A 320 -28.96 5.49 -17.42
C GLN A 320 -27.49 5.24 -17.08
N GLU A 321 -26.66 4.89 -18.06
CA GLU A 321 -25.21 4.74 -17.86
C GLU A 321 -24.55 6.03 -17.36
N ARG A 322 -24.99 7.20 -17.87
CA ARG A 322 -24.53 8.51 -17.39
C ARG A 322 -24.92 8.77 -15.94
N GLU A 323 -26.13 8.40 -15.53
CA GLU A 323 -26.59 8.57 -14.15
C GLU A 323 -25.82 7.64 -13.19
N ILE A 324 -25.59 6.39 -13.58
CA ILE A 324 -24.77 5.44 -12.83
C ILE A 324 -23.35 5.99 -12.67
N ALA A 325 -22.70 6.38 -13.77
CA ALA A 325 -21.34 6.92 -13.75
C ALA A 325 -21.22 8.20 -12.91
N ALA A 326 -22.28 9.01 -12.84
CA ALA A 326 -22.31 10.20 -11.99
C ALA A 326 -22.46 9.86 -10.50
N ALA A 327 -23.09 8.73 -10.17
CA ALA A 327 -23.22 8.22 -8.80
C ALA A 327 -21.99 7.43 -8.32
N GLU A 328 -21.19 6.87 -9.25
CA GLU A 328 -20.00 6.09 -8.94
C GLU A 328 -18.93 6.89 -8.19
N HIS A 329 -18.51 6.36 -7.03
CA HIS A 329 -17.42 6.96 -6.28
C HIS A 329 -16.64 5.94 -5.44
N PHE A 330 -15.36 6.23 -5.24
CA PHE A 330 -14.48 5.46 -4.37
C PHE A 330 -14.49 6.00 -2.94
N TYR A 331 -14.63 5.10 -1.99
CA TYR A 331 -14.25 5.32 -0.59
C TYR A 331 -12.80 4.85 -0.43
N ASN A 332 -11.89 5.79 -0.17
CA ASN A 332 -10.48 5.48 -0.02
C ASN A 332 -10.13 5.37 1.46
N TYR A 333 -9.61 4.22 1.88
CA TYR A 333 -9.14 3.97 3.25
C TYR A 333 -7.62 3.80 3.23
N TYR A 334 -6.89 4.92 3.21
CA TYR A 334 -5.42 4.96 3.18
C TYR A 334 -4.81 4.21 4.35
N HIS A 335 -5.42 4.28 5.53
CA HIS A 335 -4.93 3.61 6.74
C HIS A 335 -5.26 2.10 6.80
N HIS A 336 -6.26 1.64 6.04
CA HIS A 336 -6.57 0.22 5.92
C HIS A 336 -5.90 -0.43 4.70
N GLY A 337 -5.48 0.39 3.73
CA GLY A 337 -4.73 -0.06 2.56
C GLY A 337 -5.61 -0.51 1.40
N PHE A 338 -6.87 -0.08 1.36
CA PHE A 338 -7.79 -0.43 0.27
C PHE A 338 -8.74 0.70 -0.09
N ASP A 339 -9.25 0.63 -1.33
CA ASP A 339 -10.31 1.50 -1.83
C ASP A 339 -11.53 0.64 -2.20
N ILE A 340 -12.74 1.16 -1.95
CA ILE A 340 -13.99 0.47 -2.25
C ILE A 340 -14.78 1.31 -3.24
N LEU A 341 -15.12 0.72 -4.40
CA LEU A 341 -16.03 1.34 -5.35
C LEU A 341 -17.47 1.15 -4.87
N ILE A 342 -18.17 2.27 -4.78
CA ILE A 342 -19.60 2.33 -4.52
C ILE A 342 -20.29 2.63 -5.84
N SER A 343 -21.11 1.70 -6.32
CA SER A 343 -21.86 1.81 -7.57
C SER A 343 -23.20 1.08 -7.45
N GLN A 344 -24.00 1.12 -8.51
CA GLN A 344 -25.17 0.25 -8.62
C GLN A 344 -24.73 -1.22 -8.60
N ALA A 345 -25.50 -2.08 -7.93
CA ALA A 345 -25.24 -3.51 -7.83
C ALA A 345 -25.04 -4.16 -9.21
N THR A 346 -23.97 -4.94 -9.35
CA THR A 346 -23.59 -5.63 -10.59
C THR A 346 -23.61 -7.14 -10.40
N GLN A 347 -23.60 -7.88 -11.52
CA GLN A 347 -23.40 -9.34 -11.46
C GLN A 347 -22.04 -9.67 -10.85
N ILE A 348 -22.06 -10.57 -9.87
CA ILE A 348 -20.86 -11.04 -9.16
C ILE A 348 -20.15 -12.10 -10.03
N SER A 349 -18.83 -12.14 -9.92
CA SER A 349 -18.02 -13.17 -10.56
C SER A 349 -18.45 -14.61 -10.18
N PRO A 350 -18.37 -15.57 -11.11
CA PRO A 350 -18.79 -16.94 -10.86
C PRO A 350 -17.87 -17.64 -9.84
N PRO A 351 -18.36 -18.71 -9.16
CA PRO A 351 -17.55 -19.48 -8.23
C PRO A 351 -16.28 -20.00 -8.85
N SER A 352 -15.24 -20.10 -8.02
CA SER A 352 -14.03 -20.82 -8.40
C SER A 352 -14.34 -22.28 -8.74
N PRO A 353 -13.80 -22.81 -9.85
CA PRO A 353 -14.05 -24.20 -10.26
C PRO A 353 -13.64 -25.26 -9.22
N THR A 354 -12.71 -24.93 -8.33
CA THR A 354 -12.10 -25.88 -7.40
C THR A 354 -12.48 -25.66 -5.93
N ALA A 355 -13.31 -24.65 -5.62
CA ALA A 355 -13.78 -24.42 -4.26
C ALA A 355 -14.71 -25.54 -3.79
N GLU A 356 -14.52 -26.04 -2.57
CA GLU A 356 -15.42 -27.00 -1.94
C GLU A 356 -16.76 -26.33 -1.62
N ARG A 357 -17.82 -26.67 -2.34
CA ARG A 357 -19.17 -26.15 -2.06
C ARG A 357 -19.74 -26.79 -0.81
N ARG A 358 -20.26 -25.98 0.13
CA ARG A 358 -21.19 -26.51 1.14
C ARG A 358 -22.56 -26.71 0.50
N GLU A 359 -23.22 -27.82 0.79
CA GLU A 359 -24.56 -28.14 0.29
C GLU A 359 -25.62 -27.06 0.58
N ALA A 360 -25.37 -26.18 1.56
CA ALA A 360 -26.23 -25.04 1.90
C ALA A 360 -26.16 -23.86 0.89
N GLU A 361 -25.14 -23.79 0.03
CA GLU A 361 -24.91 -22.71 -0.95
C GLU A 361 -25.54 -23.02 -2.33
N LEU A 362 -26.18 -24.19 -2.49
CA LEU A 362 -26.84 -24.60 -3.73
C LEU A 362 -28.26 -24.00 -3.92
N GLN A 363 -28.79 -23.25 -2.95
CA GLN A 363 -30.20 -22.84 -2.92
C GLN A 363 -30.53 -21.39 -3.26
N GLU A 364 -29.56 -20.51 -3.55
CA GLU A 364 -29.88 -19.12 -3.94
C GLU A 364 -29.07 -18.68 -5.16
N ALA A 365 -29.30 -19.32 -6.31
CA ALA A 365 -29.19 -18.59 -7.59
C ALA A 365 -30.44 -17.72 -7.74
N GLY A 366 -30.63 -16.77 -6.82
CA GLY A 366 -31.69 -15.79 -6.89
C GLY A 366 -31.35 -14.81 -8.02
N GLU A 367 -32.25 -14.68 -8.99
CA GLU A 367 -32.30 -13.51 -9.87
C GLU A 367 -32.09 -12.26 -9.00
N LEU A 368 -31.23 -11.33 -9.45
CA LEU A 368 -31.03 -10.03 -8.81
C LEU A 368 -32.43 -9.45 -8.51
N SER A 369 -32.86 -9.55 -7.25
CA SER A 369 -34.09 -8.90 -6.78
C SER A 369 -33.98 -7.46 -7.25
N ALA A 370 -34.97 -6.97 -7.99
CA ALA A 370 -34.97 -5.63 -8.58
C ALA A 370 -34.68 -4.57 -7.50
N GLN A 371 -33.40 -4.26 -7.30
CA GLN A 371 -32.97 -3.26 -6.34
C GLN A 371 -33.29 -1.89 -6.94
N PRO A 372 -33.75 -0.93 -6.14
CA PRO A 372 -34.05 0.42 -6.63
C PRO A 372 -32.83 1.01 -7.34
N LEU A 373 -33.03 1.77 -8.42
CA LEU A 373 -31.97 2.42 -9.23
C LEU A 373 -30.98 3.30 -8.44
N ASN A 374 -31.24 3.58 -7.16
CA ASN A 374 -30.40 4.39 -6.28
C ASN A 374 -29.81 3.62 -5.08
N HIS A 375 -29.95 2.29 -5.05
CA HIS A 375 -29.32 1.48 -4.01
C HIS A 375 -27.86 1.23 -4.38
N LEU A 376 -26.98 2.12 -3.92
CA LEU A 376 -25.55 1.97 -4.13
C LEU A 376 -24.98 0.98 -3.12
N THR A 377 -24.11 0.10 -3.60
CA THR A 377 -23.47 -0.96 -2.82
C THR A 377 -21.98 -1.00 -3.12
N ALA A 378 -21.20 -1.64 -2.27
CA ALA A 378 -19.81 -1.99 -2.57
C ALA A 378 -19.78 -3.01 -3.71
N THR A 379 -19.21 -2.65 -4.86
CA THR A 379 -19.15 -3.56 -6.02
C THR A 379 -17.75 -4.00 -6.36
N LYS A 380 -16.74 -3.20 -6.00
CA LYS A 380 -15.33 -3.53 -6.24
C LYS A 380 -14.49 -3.10 -5.05
N ILE A 381 -13.42 -3.85 -4.76
CA ILE A 381 -12.42 -3.47 -3.76
C ILE A 381 -11.01 -3.58 -4.36
N ILE A 382 -10.14 -2.63 -4.03
CA ILE A 382 -8.76 -2.59 -4.50
C ILE A 382 -7.83 -2.64 -3.28
N PHE A 383 -7.07 -3.71 -3.14
CA PHE A 383 -6.06 -3.89 -2.10
C PHE A 383 -4.70 -3.39 -2.58
N HIS A 384 -4.11 -2.46 -1.84
CA HIS A 384 -2.83 -1.83 -2.19
C HIS A 384 -1.65 -2.50 -1.49
N GLY A 385 -0.63 -2.87 -2.26
CA GLY A 385 0.56 -3.55 -1.77
C GLY A 385 1.60 -2.62 -1.13
N ASN A 386 1.51 -1.30 -1.34
CA ASN A 386 2.47 -0.29 -0.89
C ASN A 386 3.95 -0.67 -1.15
N VAL A 387 4.25 -1.15 -2.34
CA VAL A 387 5.58 -1.69 -2.67
C VAL A 387 6.56 -0.54 -3.00
N PRO A 388 7.73 -0.45 -2.34
CA PRO A 388 8.78 0.50 -2.73
C PRO A 388 9.11 0.42 -4.22
N GLY A 389 9.33 1.57 -4.86
CA GLY A 389 9.56 1.67 -6.31
C GLY A 389 8.29 1.69 -7.16
N SER A 390 7.11 1.37 -6.61
CA SER A 390 5.83 1.56 -7.28
C SER A 390 5.44 3.05 -7.33
N TYR A 391 4.66 3.43 -8.36
CA TYR A 391 4.16 4.80 -8.51
C TYR A 391 3.27 5.26 -7.34
N GLN A 392 2.48 4.34 -6.78
CA GLN A 392 1.56 4.61 -5.67
C GLN A 392 2.22 4.40 -4.29
N PHE A 393 3.54 4.25 -4.24
CA PHE A 393 4.24 4.00 -2.99
C PHE A 393 3.98 5.13 -1.97
N ASN A 394 3.66 4.70 -0.76
CA ASN A 394 3.30 5.51 0.40
C ASN A 394 2.03 6.37 0.23
N ARG A 395 1.14 6.01 -0.71
CA ARG A 395 -0.22 6.58 -0.76
C ARG A 395 -1.18 5.88 0.20
N HIS A 396 -1.01 4.57 0.32
CA HIS A 396 -1.80 3.70 1.18
C HIS A 396 -0.86 2.89 2.07
N ARG A 397 -1.36 2.47 3.24
CA ARG A 397 -0.76 1.37 3.99
C ARG A 397 -0.81 0.10 3.14
N ARG A 398 0.16 -0.80 3.31
CA ARG A 398 0.09 -2.15 2.75
C ARG A 398 -1.11 -2.91 3.31
N SER A 399 -1.96 -3.41 2.41
CA SER A 399 -2.99 -4.40 2.70
C SER A 399 -2.48 -5.81 2.40
N ARG A 400 -2.59 -6.70 3.38
CA ARG A 400 -2.24 -8.11 3.25
C ARG A 400 -3.51 -8.88 2.92
N TRP A 401 -3.44 -9.76 1.94
CA TRP A 401 -4.59 -10.54 1.49
C TRP A 401 -4.25 -12.00 1.26
N THR A 402 -5.25 -12.87 1.35
CA THR A 402 -5.22 -14.28 0.95
C THR A 402 -6.38 -14.62 0.02
N LEU A 403 -6.16 -15.55 -0.91
CA LEU A 403 -7.20 -16.12 -1.77
C LEU A 403 -7.49 -17.54 -1.29
N GLU A 404 -8.59 -17.70 -0.54
CA GLU A 404 -8.99 -18.95 0.10
C GLU A 404 -9.73 -19.88 -0.88
N HIS A 405 -10.25 -19.33 -1.98
CA HIS A 405 -11.17 -19.99 -2.90
C HIS A 405 -10.50 -20.62 -4.13
N VAL A 406 -9.17 -20.64 -4.18
CA VAL A 406 -8.41 -21.13 -5.35
C VAL A 406 -7.46 -22.28 -5.02
N PRO A 407 -7.92 -23.36 -4.34
CA PRO A 407 -7.07 -24.52 -4.10
C PRO A 407 -6.76 -25.22 -5.42
N SER A 408 -5.52 -25.70 -5.58
CA SER A 408 -5.13 -26.56 -6.70
C SER A 408 -4.95 -28.01 -6.25
N ALA A 409 -4.91 -28.95 -7.19
CA ALA A 409 -4.79 -30.37 -6.85
C ALA A 409 -3.49 -30.69 -6.08
N MET A 410 -2.42 -29.95 -6.38
CA MET A 410 -1.12 -30.08 -5.72
C MET A 410 -0.92 -29.13 -4.53
N TYR A 411 -1.62 -28.00 -4.49
CA TYR A 411 -1.43 -26.96 -3.47
C TYR A 411 -2.76 -26.53 -2.86
N ARG A 412 -2.99 -26.92 -1.61
CA ARG A 412 -4.20 -26.55 -0.85
C ARG A 412 -4.04 -25.28 -0.02
N GLU A 413 -2.81 -24.82 0.19
CA GLU A 413 -2.55 -23.59 0.94
C GLU A 413 -3.01 -22.35 0.15
N PRO A 414 -3.65 -21.38 0.79
CA PRO A 414 -4.10 -20.14 0.15
C PRO A 414 -2.96 -19.37 -0.52
N LEU A 415 -3.26 -18.77 -1.66
CA LEU A 415 -2.37 -17.76 -2.25
C LEU A 415 -2.37 -16.51 -1.37
N ASN A 416 -1.24 -15.82 -1.25
CA ASN A 416 -1.14 -14.63 -0.41
C ASN A 416 -0.35 -13.48 -1.07
N SER A 417 -0.50 -12.30 -0.50
CA SER A 417 0.07 -11.05 -0.98
C SER A 417 1.61 -10.96 -0.98
N GLU A 418 2.28 -11.92 -0.34
CA GLU A 418 3.74 -11.99 -0.19
C GLU A 418 4.40 -12.91 -1.21
N MET A 419 3.61 -13.69 -1.96
CA MET A 419 4.11 -14.54 -3.02
C MET A 419 4.50 -13.73 -4.27
N GLY A 420 5.48 -14.24 -5.01
CA GLY A 420 5.78 -13.71 -6.35
C GLY A 420 4.63 -13.97 -7.31
N PHE A 421 4.36 -13.03 -8.21
CA PHE A 421 3.24 -13.15 -9.15
C PHE A 421 3.38 -14.36 -10.08
N GLY A 422 4.60 -14.81 -10.39
CA GLY A 422 4.81 -16.04 -11.15
C GLY A 422 4.16 -17.28 -10.52
N ASP A 423 4.29 -17.42 -9.19
CA ASP A 423 3.70 -18.53 -8.43
C ASP A 423 2.17 -18.37 -8.33
N ILE A 424 1.69 -17.15 -8.11
CA ILE A 424 0.26 -16.82 -8.07
C ILE A 424 -0.38 -17.15 -9.43
N SER A 425 0.16 -16.59 -10.51
CA SER A 425 -0.32 -16.77 -11.88
C SER A 425 -0.30 -18.24 -12.29
N GLY A 426 0.77 -18.99 -11.96
CA GLY A 426 0.85 -20.42 -12.26
C GLY A 426 -0.31 -21.22 -11.64
N ARG A 427 -0.62 -20.98 -10.37
CA ARG A 427 -1.74 -21.67 -9.68
C ARG A 427 -3.10 -21.20 -10.18
N LEU A 428 -3.30 -19.91 -10.40
CA LEU A 428 -4.57 -19.39 -10.92
C LEU A 428 -4.87 -19.93 -12.33
N LYS A 429 -3.85 -20.07 -13.18
CA LYS A 429 -3.98 -20.71 -14.49
C LYS A 429 -4.43 -22.17 -14.38
N GLU A 430 -3.87 -22.93 -13.44
CA GLU A 430 -4.29 -24.31 -13.18
C GLU A 430 -5.77 -24.37 -12.76
N VAL A 431 -6.19 -23.52 -11.83
CA VAL A 431 -7.55 -23.49 -11.26
C VAL A 431 -8.59 -23.05 -12.27
N PHE A 432 -8.32 -21.98 -13.02
CA PHE A 432 -9.28 -21.39 -13.95
C PHE A 432 -9.20 -21.96 -15.36
N LYS A 433 -8.33 -22.94 -15.63
CA LYS A 433 -8.27 -23.61 -16.94
C LYS A 433 -9.64 -24.05 -17.49
N PRO A 434 -10.56 -24.65 -16.69
CA PRO A 434 -11.87 -25.07 -17.19
C PRO A 434 -12.82 -23.92 -17.54
N TYR A 435 -12.49 -22.68 -17.14
CA TYR A 435 -13.31 -21.50 -17.39
C TYR A 435 -13.21 -21.00 -18.84
N TYR A 436 -12.10 -21.28 -19.52
CA TYR A 436 -11.85 -20.80 -20.88
C TYR A 436 -12.26 -21.87 -21.90
N GLU A 437 -12.97 -21.45 -22.95
CA GLU A 437 -13.43 -22.34 -24.00
C GLU A 437 -12.27 -22.83 -24.89
N ASN A 438 -11.23 -22.01 -25.03
CA ASN A 438 -10.06 -22.31 -25.86
C ASN A 438 -8.78 -21.62 -25.34
N GLU A 439 -7.63 -22.13 -25.77
CA GLU A 439 -6.30 -21.62 -25.38
C GLU A 439 -6.07 -20.17 -25.84
N GLU A 440 -6.77 -19.72 -26.89
CA GLU A 440 -6.66 -18.36 -27.39
C GLU A 440 -7.35 -17.35 -26.46
N GLN A 441 -8.54 -17.68 -25.94
CA GLN A 441 -9.28 -16.90 -24.95
C GLN A 441 -8.53 -16.85 -23.61
N GLU A 442 -7.98 -17.98 -23.17
CA GLU A 442 -7.09 -18.04 -22.00
C GLU A 442 -5.91 -17.09 -22.16
N ARG A 443 -5.21 -17.16 -23.30
CA ARG A 443 -4.07 -16.30 -23.59
C ARG A 443 -4.46 -14.82 -23.67
N LEU A 444 -5.62 -14.49 -24.22
CA LEU A 444 -6.06 -13.09 -24.37
C LEU A 444 -6.45 -12.47 -23.02
N GLN A 445 -7.19 -13.19 -22.17
CA GLN A 445 -7.64 -12.67 -20.87
C GLN A 445 -6.51 -12.61 -19.82
N GLN A 446 -5.53 -13.51 -19.93
CA GLN A 446 -4.42 -13.60 -18.99
C GLN A 446 -3.13 -12.93 -19.51
N ARG A 447 -3.19 -12.23 -20.65
CA ARG A 447 -2.04 -11.51 -21.18
C ARG A 447 -1.76 -10.27 -20.34
N GLY A 448 -0.50 -10.11 -19.95
CA GLY A 448 -0.02 -8.88 -19.32
C GLY A 448 -0.28 -7.68 -20.23
N MET A 449 -1.09 -6.74 -19.76
CA MET A 449 -1.31 -5.47 -20.42
C MET A 449 -0.40 -4.42 -19.77
N ALA A 450 0.55 -3.89 -20.52
CA ALA A 450 1.45 -2.86 -20.03
C ALA A 450 0.68 -1.56 -19.75
N LEU A 451 0.82 -1.02 -18.54
CA LEU A 451 0.22 0.24 -18.13
C LEU A 451 1.32 1.28 -17.88
N ASN A 452 1.25 2.40 -18.61
CA ASN A 452 2.15 3.53 -18.41
C ASN A 452 1.55 4.51 -17.40
N ARG A 453 2.22 4.74 -16.26
CA ARG A 453 1.76 5.61 -15.17
C ARG A 453 2.38 7.02 -15.10
N GLY A 454 3.35 7.35 -15.96
CA GLY A 454 4.10 8.62 -15.82
C GLY A 454 4.02 9.58 -17.01
N TRP A 455 3.16 9.34 -17.98
CA TRP A 455 2.69 10.41 -18.86
C TRP A 455 1.59 11.12 -18.09
N GLY A 456 1.67 12.43 -17.86
CA GLY A 456 0.87 13.18 -16.86
C GLY A 456 -0.66 13.15 -16.98
N ASP A 457 -1.22 12.36 -17.91
CA ASP A 457 -2.64 11.97 -18.01
C ASP A 457 -2.91 10.58 -17.40
N SER A 458 -1.87 9.92 -16.88
CA SER A 458 -1.96 8.62 -16.24
C SER A 458 -2.10 8.77 -14.72
N PRO A 459 -2.91 7.93 -14.08
CA PRO A 459 -3.87 8.43 -13.11
C PRO A 459 -3.35 8.18 -11.71
N GLY A 460 -3.27 9.24 -10.92
CA GLY A 460 -3.08 9.11 -9.48
C GLY A 460 -4.28 8.53 -8.75
N SER A 461 -5.33 8.04 -9.44
CA SER A 461 -6.61 7.59 -8.86
C SER A 461 -6.97 6.17 -9.29
N SER A 462 -7.56 5.41 -8.37
CA SER A 462 -7.93 3.99 -8.51
C SER A 462 -9.03 3.74 -9.56
N CYS A 463 -9.60 4.81 -10.10
CA CYS A 463 -10.71 4.83 -11.03
C CYS A 463 -10.35 4.47 -12.48
N GLU A 464 -9.13 4.73 -12.93
CA GLU A 464 -8.76 4.57 -14.34
C GLU A 464 -8.14 3.19 -14.65
N LEU A 465 -8.02 2.35 -13.63
CA LEU A 465 -7.60 0.95 -13.77
C LEU A 465 -8.61 0.11 -14.58
N LEU A 466 -9.84 0.59 -14.78
CA LEU A 466 -10.97 -0.26 -15.18
C LEU A 466 -11.88 0.26 -16.30
N GLY A 467 -11.72 1.50 -16.76
CA GLY A 467 -12.67 2.10 -17.72
C GLY A 467 -12.71 1.49 -19.13
N GLY A 468 -11.83 0.53 -19.46
CA GLY A 468 -11.78 -0.12 -20.77
C GLY A 468 -11.61 -1.64 -20.77
N TRP A 469 -11.51 -2.28 -19.59
CA TRP A 469 -11.32 -3.74 -19.51
C TRP A 469 -12.64 -4.50 -19.73
N GLU A 470 -13.75 -3.96 -19.19
CA GLU A 470 -15.07 -4.60 -19.20
C GLU A 470 -15.77 -4.53 -20.58
N ASP A 471 -15.55 -3.46 -21.35
CA ASP A 471 -16.13 -3.27 -22.69
C ASP A 471 -15.39 -4.03 -23.82
N SER A 472 -14.16 -4.49 -23.55
CA SER A 472 -13.32 -5.15 -24.56
C SER A 472 -13.77 -6.59 -24.87
N SER A 473 -14.67 -7.17 -24.07
CA SER A 473 -15.28 -8.47 -24.35
C SER A 473 -16.44 -8.41 -25.35
N GLY A 474 -16.90 -7.22 -25.77
CA GLY A 474 -18.10 -7.07 -26.59
C GLY A 474 -17.92 -6.46 -28.00
N LYS A 475 -16.92 -5.60 -28.25
CA LYS A 475 -16.80 -4.90 -29.55
C LYS A 475 -15.35 -4.92 -30.09
N LYS A 476 -15.20 -5.38 -31.35
CA LYS A 476 -13.94 -5.35 -32.12
C LYS A 476 -13.45 -3.92 -32.30
N SER A 477 -12.53 -3.46 -31.46
CA SER A 477 -11.83 -2.18 -31.66
C SER A 477 -10.48 -2.40 -32.34
N LYS A 478 -10.35 -1.88 -33.56
CA LYS A 478 -9.07 -1.71 -34.27
C LYS A 478 -8.41 -0.44 -33.74
N PHE A 479 -7.35 -0.57 -32.95
CA PHE A 479 -6.32 0.48 -32.90
C PHE A 479 -4.96 -0.10 -33.29
N ALA A 480 -4.47 0.45 -34.40
CA ALA A 480 -3.25 0.09 -35.08
C ALA A 480 -2.03 0.76 -34.43
N ASN A 481 -0.92 0.02 -34.47
CA ASN A 481 0.47 0.44 -34.51
C ASN A 481 0.76 1.96 -34.62
N ALA A 482 1.59 2.47 -33.70
CA ALA A 482 2.51 3.56 -33.99
C ALA A 482 3.79 3.36 -33.17
N GLY A 483 4.83 2.86 -33.83
CA GLY A 483 6.19 2.89 -33.31
C GLY A 483 6.83 4.25 -33.58
N SER A 484 7.50 4.80 -32.57
CA SER A 484 8.58 5.77 -32.77
C SER A 484 9.59 5.62 -31.65
N VAL A 485 10.76 5.09 -32.02
CA VAL A 485 11.98 5.07 -31.21
C VAL A 485 12.44 6.51 -31.02
N MET A 486 12.68 6.91 -29.78
CA MET A 486 13.45 8.12 -29.49
C MET A 486 14.45 7.85 -28.37
N GLU A 487 15.69 8.16 -28.69
CA GLU A 487 16.92 7.87 -27.97
C GLU A 487 17.19 8.97 -26.93
N GLY A 488 17.65 8.58 -25.73
CA GLY A 488 18.34 9.49 -24.81
C GLY A 488 17.60 9.94 -23.55
N GLY A 489 17.76 9.16 -22.47
CA GLY A 489 18.00 9.69 -21.12
C GLY A 489 16.91 10.52 -20.43
N ALA A 490 15.85 9.89 -19.96
CA ALA A 490 15.19 10.15 -18.66
C ALA A 490 13.96 9.23 -18.53
N THR A 491 13.82 8.61 -17.35
CA THR A 491 12.60 7.94 -16.85
C THR A 491 12.11 6.74 -17.67
N ASP A 492 12.44 5.54 -17.18
CA ASP A 492 11.87 4.26 -17.61
C ASP A 492 10.40 4.18 -17.14
N VAL A 493 9.51 4.86 -17.88
CA VAL A 493 8.09 5.01 -17.55
C VAL A 493 7.27 3.98 -18.33
N GLY A 494 7.21 2.77 -17.77
CA GLY A 494 6.40 1.65 -18.25
C GLY A 494 6.57 0.43 -17.34
N ASN A 495 6.25 0.59 -16.04
CA ASN A 495 6.76 -0.27 -14.97
C ASN A 495 5.78 -1.28 -14.38
N VAL A 496 4.55 -1.38 -14.89
CA VAL A 496 3.55 -2.31 -14.38
C VAL A 496 2.78 -3.01 -15.49
N GLU A 497 2.45 -4.28 -15.26
CA GLU A 497 1.62 -5.12 -16.11
C GLU A 497 0.33 -5.50 -15.37
N LEU A 498 -0.80 -5.46 -16.08
CA LEU A 498 -2.09 -5.88 -15.56
C LEU A 498 -2.42 -7.30 -16.05
N PHE A 499 -2.89 -8.14 -15.14
CA PHE A 499 -3.31 -9.52 -15.42
C PHE A 499 -4.71 -9.76 -14.87
N GLY A 500 -5.62 -10.23 -15.73
CA GLY A 500 -7.00 -10.55 -15.35
C GLY A 500 -7.20 -12.04 -15.10
N PHE A 501 -8.03 -12.33 -14.11
CA PHE A 501 -8.63 -13.63 -13.82
C PHE A 501 -10.12 -13.39 -13.48
N PRO A 502 -10.99 -14.42 -13.51
CA PRO A 502 -12.39 -14.24 -13.14
C PRO A 502 -12.54 -13.58 -11.75
N GLY A 503 -13.20 -12.42 -11.70
CA GLY A 503 -13.40 -11.62 -10.49
C GLY A 503 -12.15 -10.94 -9.90
N MET A 504 -11.01 -10.98 -10.60
CA MET A 504 -9.74 -10.48 -10.06
C MET A 504 -8.87 -9.81 -11.13
N VAL A 505 -8.27 -8.67 -10.79
CA VAL A 505 -7.23 -8.03 -11.60
C VAL A 505 -6.01 -7.75 -10.74
N PHE A 506 -4.85 -8.20 -11.20
CA PHE A 506 -3.56 -7.99 -10.54
C PHE A 506 -2.75 -6.94 -11.29
N GLU A 507 -2.24 -5.96 -10.57
CA GLU A 507 -1.21 -5.05 -11.06
C GLU A 507 0.15 -5.51 -10.54
N VAL A 508 1.08 -5.76 -11.44
CA VAL A 508 2.34 -6.44 -11.14
C VAL A 508 3.51 -5.59 -11.61
N LEU A 509 4.50 -5.39 -10.75
CA LEU A 509 5.72 -4.66 -11.07
C LEU A 509 6.69 -5.53 -11.89
N LYS A 510 7.66 -4.92 -12.56
CA LYS A 510 8.70 -5.63 -13.33
C LYS A 510 9.48 -6.69 -12.53
N ASN A 511 9.59 -6.52 -11.21
CA ASN A 511 10.23 -7.49 -10.31
C ASN A 511 9.31 -8.65 -9.88
N GLY A 512 8.08 -8.71 -10.40
CA GLY A 512 7.10 -9.76 -10.08
C GLY A 512 6.33 -9.54 -8.78
N ALA A 513 6.53 -8.43 -8.07
CA ALA A 513 5.75 -8.09 -6.89
C ALA A 513 4.36 -7.56 -7.29
N VAL A 514 3.32 -8.01 -6.57
CA VAL A 514 1.96 -7.51 -6.77
C VAL A 514 1.81 -6.13 -6.11
N SER A 515 1.60 -5.11 -6.94
CA SER A 515 1.37 -3.72 -6.54
C SER A 515 -0.05 -3.51 -6.02
N SER A 516 -1.04 -4.09 -6.70
CA SER A 516 -2.44 -4.04 -6.28
C SER A 516 -3.21 -5.28 -6.72
N LEU A 517 -4.25 -5.64 -5.96
CA LEU A 517 -5.23 -6.66 -6.31
C LEU A 517 -6.62 -6.02 -6.28
N THR A 518 -7.33 -6.06 -7.40
CA THR A 518 -8.74 -5.65 -7.50
C THR A 518 -9.62 -6.89 -7.48
N VAL A 519 -10.67 -6.89 -6.67
CA VAL A 519 -11.69 -7.95 -6.60
C VAL A 519 -13.07 -7.35 -6.91
N TYR A 520 -13.83 -8.03 -7.76
CA TYR A 520 -15.16 -7.59 -8.22
C TYR A 520 -16.11 -8.76 -8.56
#